data_AF-A0A534Q4L6-F1
#
_entry.id   AF-A0A534Q4L6-F1
#
_cell.length_a   1.000
_cell.length_b   1.000
_cell.length_c   1.000
_cell.angle_alpha   90.00
_cell.angle_beta   90.00
_cell.angle_gamma   90.00
#
_symmetry.space_group_name_H-M   'P 1'
#
loop_
_entity.id
_entity.type
_entity.pdbx_description
1 polymer ?
#
loop_
_entity_poly.entity_id
_entity_poly.type
_entity_poly.pdbx_seq_one_letter_code
_entity_poly.pdbx_strand_id
1 'polypeptide(L)'
;MRSQGYTILEDAIEPELVAALVAAIRRIERESGAVPRGNPAEGFATLRTYNLLAKDPIFQEMPVHRAVLPLVERVLDPGCLLSGLTAIDIGPGERAQPVHPDDLVMTVPRPHPPLMCTSLWALTDFTDANGATRIFPGTHLESGRPDNRASIAAEMKAGSILVIDGGLWHGGGANRTADEWRIGVNVQYCAGFCRPQQNQYLGIPREITRTFSDRLLELCGYALYKGIMGHIDGQSPAIVLGDGRLEERAYASTKQLGARRTRAEY
;
A
#
# COMPACT_ATOMS: atom_id res chain seq x y z
N MET A 1 -11.09 -2.29 11.50
CA MET A 1 -11.41 -1.74 10.15
C MET A 1 -12.74 -1.03 10.07
N ARG A 2 -13.93 -1.67 10.06
CA ARG A 2 -15.21 -0.96 9.78
C ARG A 2 -15.50 0.28 10.64
N SER A 3 -15.36 0.18 11.96
CA SER A 3 -15.66 1.29 12.89
C SER A 3 -14.48 2.22 13.17
N GLN A 4 -13.26 1.68 13.20
CA GLN A 4 -12.05 2.42 13.59
C GLN A 4 -11.22 2.92 12.41
N GLY A 5 -11.40 2.33 11.22
CA GLY A 5 -10.64 2.63 10.00
C GLY A 5 -9.23 2.05 9.95
N TYR A 6 -8.82 1.29 10.96
CA TYR A 6 -7.54 0.57 10.97
C TYR A 6 -7.64 -0.78 11.72
N THR A 7 -6.56 -1.57 11.64
CA THR A 7 -6.25 -2.71 12.51
C THR A 7 -4.74 -2.97 12.48
N ILE A 8 -4.17 -3.52 13.57
CA ILE A 8 -2.79 -4.02 13.58
C ILE A 8 -2.83 -5.54 13.58
N LEU A 9 -1.99 -6.15 12.77
CA LEU A 9 -1.65 -7.57 12.81
C LEU A 9 -0.30 -7.69 13.52
N GLU A 10 -0.33 -8.07 14.78
CA GLU A 10 0.89 -8.28 15.59
C GLU A 10 1.65 -9.51 15.07
N ASP A 11 2.98 -9.43 15.08
CA ASP A 11 3.88 -10.54 14.72
C ASP A 11 3.51 -11.23 13.39
N ALA A 12 3.11 -10.43 12.40
CA ALA A 12 2.55 -10.90 11.14
C ALA A 12 3.59 -11.44 10.15
N ILE A 13 4.86 -11.06 10.33
CA ILE A 13 6.00 -11.64 9.63
C ILE A 13 7.16 -11.96 10.57
N GLU A 14 7.95 -12.93 10.13
CA GLU A 14 9.02 -13.57 10.87
C GLU A 14 10.24 -12.64 11.00
N PRO A 15 10.96 -12.65 12.14
CA PRO A 15 12.13 -11.81 12.35
C PRO A 15 13.22 -11.96 11.28
N GLU A 16 13.39 -13.15 10.72
CA GLU A 16 14.36 -13.41 9.64
C GLU A 16 13.97 -12.67 8.35
N LEU A 17 12.67 -12.63 8.03
CA LEU A 17 12.18 -11.88 6.88
C LEU A 17 12.32 -10.37 7.11
N VAL A 18 12.02 -9.89 8.32
CA VAL A 18 12.27 -8.49 8.71
C VAL A 18 13.74 -8.11 8.48
N ALA A 19 14.67 -8.91 9.00
CA ALA A 19 16.10 -8.66 8.85
C ALA A 19 16.55 -8.63 7.37
N ALA A 20 16.03 -9.55 6.55
CA ALA A 20 16.32 -9.61 5.13
C ALA A 20 15.77 -8.39 4.36
N LEU A 21 14.54 -7.95 4.67
CA LEU A 21 13.95 -6.74 4.09
C LEU A 21 14.73 -5.49 4.45
N VAL A 22 15.14 -5.34 5.72
CA VAL A 22 15.99 -4.23 6.18
C VAL A 22 17.33 -4.24 5.42
N ALA A 23 17.98 -5.40 5.30
CA ALA A 23 19.24 -5.51 4.58
C ALA A 23 19.11 -5.11 3.10
N ALA A 24 18.03 -5.52 2.42
CA ALA A 24 17.75 -5.15 1.04
C ALA A 24 17.49 -3.64 0.89
N ILE A 25 16.68 -3.04 1.77
CA ILE A 25 16.42 -1.59 1.78
C ILE A 25 17.71 -0.81 1.97
N ARG A 26 18.51 -1.17 2.98
CA ARG A 26 19.80 -0.52 3.26
C ARG A 26 20.78 -0.63 2.10
N ARG A 27 20.81 -1.78 1.42
CA ARG A 27 21.62 -1.97 0.21
C ARG A 27 21.16 -1.02 -0.91
N ILE A 28 19.87 -0.99 -1.20
CA ILE A 28 19.27 -0.13 -2.23
C ILE A 28 19.50 1.37 -1.94
N GLU A 29 19.34 1.79 -0.69
CA GLU A 29 19.59 3.17 -0.27
C GLU A 29 21.04 3.59 -0.53
N ARG A 30 22.01 2.72 -0.19
CA ARG A 30 23.43 2.98 -0.46
C ARG A 30 23.73 3.04 -1.96
N GLU A 31 23.25 2.06 -2.73
CA GLU A 31 23.50 1.97 -4.18
C GLU A 31 22.88 3.15 -4.95
N SER A 32 21.71 3.62 -4.53
CA SER A 32 21.01 4.74 -5.17
C SER A 32 21.46 6.11 -4.68
N GLY A 33 22.26 6.18 -3.60
CA GLY A 33 22.61 7.45 -2.96
C GLY A 33 21.39 8.17 -2.40
N ALA A 34 20.49 7.44 -1.73
CA ALA A 34 19.25 7.99 -1.21
C ALA A 34 19.52 9.15 -0.23
N VAL A 35 18.80 10.25 -0.41
CA VAL A 35 18.86 11.44 0.44
C VAL A 35 17.46 11.96 0.74
N PRO A 36 17.24 12.65 1.88
CA PRO A 36 15.98 13.30 2.15
C PRO A 36 15.60 14.31 1.08
N ARG A 37 14.32 14.38 0.76
CA ARG A 37 13.78 15.26 -0.28
C ARG A 37 13.58 16.71 0.21
N GLY A 38 13.57 16.92 1.52
CA GLY A 38 13.54 18.25 2.13
C GLY A 38 12.20 18.97 2.00
N ASN A 39 11.09 18.22 2.00
CA ASN A 39 9.74 18.81 1.91
C ASN A 39 8.77 18.18 2.93
N PRO A 40 7.65 18.84 3.29
CA PRO A 40 6.75 18.34 4.34
C PRO A 40 6.08 16.99 4.05
N ALA A 41 5.93 16.60 2.78
CA ALA A 41 5.30 15.34 2.41
C ALA A 41 6.27 14.15 2.46
N GLU A 42 7.51 14.37 2.00
CA GLU A 42 8.53 13.32 1.87
C GLU A 42 9.54 13.30 3.02
N GLY A 43 9.61 14.35 3.83
CA GLY A 43 10.45 14.47 5.01
C GLY A 43 11.72 15.29 4.80
N PHE A 44 12.27 15.78 5.90
CA PHE A 44 13.53 16.53 5.98
C PHE A 44 14.70 15.65 6.46
N ALA A 45 14.42 14.54 7.13
CA ALA A 45 15.34 13.53 7.62
C ALA A 45 14.81 12.10 7.36
N THR A 46 14.01 11.94 6.30
CA THR A 46 13.43 10.65 5.88
C THR A 46 14.02 10.22 4.54
N LEU A 47 14.44 8.96 4.44
CA LEU A 47 14.76 8.33 3.16
C LEU A 47 13.51 7.67 2.60
N ARG A 48 13.30 7.82 1.28
CA ARG A 48 12.19 7.18 0.57
C ARG A 48 12.69 6.41 -0.62
N THR A 49 12.37 5.12 -0.61
CA THR A 49 12.73 4.20 -1.68
C THR A 49 11.45 3.70 -2.35
N TYR A 50 11.07 4.37 -3.44
CA TYR A 50 9.91 4.02 -4.26
C TYR A 50 10.16 2.79 -5.14
N ASN A 51 9.08 2.22 -5.68
CA ASN A 51 9.08 1.19 -6.72
C ASN A 51 9.92 -0.04 -6.34
N LEU A 52 9.73 -0.55 -5.13
CA LEU A 52 10.54 -1.65 -4.58
C LEU A 52 10.45 -2.94 -5.40
N LEU A 53 9.32 -3.20 -6.06
CA LEU A 53 9.15 -4.38 -6.93
C LEU A 53 10.15 -4.42 -8.10
N ALA A 54 10.61 -3.26 -8.57
CA ALA A 54 11.61 -3.18 -9.63
C ALA A 54 13.06 -3.35 -9.13
N LYS A 55 13.26 -3.47 -7.81
CA LYS A 55 14.59 -3.36 -7.19
C LYS A 55 15.10 -4.63 -6.55
N ASP A 56 14.21 -5.46 -5.99
CA ASP A 56 14.60 -6.72 -5.37
C ASP A 56 13.42 -7.71 -5.33
N PRO A 57 13.59 -8.98 -5.71
CA PRO A 57 12.55 -10.00 -5.62
C PRO A 57 11.99 -10.23 -4.21
N ILE A 58 12.72 -9.90 -3.14
CA ILE A 58 12.26 -10.08 -1.76
C ILE A 58 10.93 -9.35 -1.46
N PHE A 59 10.64 -8.27 -2.20
CA PHE A 59 9.45 -7.46 -2.02
C PHE A 59 8.19 -8.03 -2.70
N GLN A 60 8.33 -9.05 -3.55
CA GLN A 60 7.22 -9.58 -4.37
C GLN A 60 6.11 -10.25 -3.53
N GLU A 61 6.45 -10.80 -2.37
CA GLU A 61 5.46 -11.47 -1.50
C GLU A 61 4.64 -10.48 -0.65
N MET A 62 5.10 -9.22 -0.47
CA MET A 62 4.40 -8.26 0.38
C MET A 62 3.01 -7.88 -0.15
N PRO A 63 2.82 -7.58 -1.47
CA PRO A 63 1.50 -7.28 -2.03
C PRO A 63 0.50 -8.45 -2.01
N VAL A 64 1.01 -9.69 -1.99
CA VAL A 64 0.20 -10.91 -2.03
C VAL A 64 0.15 -11.64 -0.68
N HIS A 65 0.62 -10.99 0.38
CA HIS A 65 0.78 -11.62 1.68
C HIS A 65 -0.54 -12.18 2.23
N ARG A 66 -0.53 -13.48 2.56
CA ARG A 66 -1.71 -14.26 2.94
C ARG A 66 -2.53 -13.71 4.10
N ALA A 67 -1.91 -13.00 5.04
CA ALA A 67 -2.61 -12.39 6.18
C ALA A 67 -3.20 -11.01 5.84
N VAL A 68 -2.65 -10.31 4.85
CA VAL A 68 -2.96 -8.91 4.54
C VAL A 68 -3.92 -8.81 3.36
N LEU A 69 -3.62 -9.45 2.24
CA LEU A 69 -4.39 -9.30 1.01
C LEU A 69 -5.89 -9.63 1.20
N PRO A 70 -6.30 -10.70 1.93
CA PRO A 70 -7.72 -10.94 2.18
C PRO A 70 -8.43 -9.84 2.99
N LEU A 71 -7.70 -9.07 3.81
CA LEU A 71 -8.27 -7.89 4.49
C LEU A 71 -8.48 -6.75 3.49
N VAL A 72 -7.48 -6.48 2.65
CA VAL A 72 -7.52 -5.46 1.61
C VAL A 72 -8.66 -5.73 0.62
N GLU A 73 -8.81 -6.97 0.16
CA GLU A 73 -9.88 -7.36 -0.77
C GLU A 73 -11.28 -7.23 -0.15
N ARG A 74 -11.41 -7.37 1.17
CA ARG A 74 -12.69 -7.08 1.86
C ARG A 74 -12.98 -5.59 1.96
N VAL A 75 -11.97 -4.74 1.87
CA VAL A 75 -12.10 -3.27 1.89
C VAL A 75 -12.36 -2.72 0.50
N LEU A 76 -11.65 -3.20 -0.53
CA LEU A 76 -11.63 -2.63 -1.89
C LEU A 76 -12.24 -3.51 -2.98
N ASP A 77 -12.57 -4.76 -2.66
CA ASP A 77 -12.89 -5.87 -3.58
C ASP A 77 -11.67 -6.63 -4.17
N PRO A 78 -11.85 -7.91 -4.61
CA PRO A 78 -10.76 -8.75 -5.11
C PRO A 78 -10.03 -8.22 -6.36
N GLY A 79 -10.65 -7.31 -7.12
CA GLY A 79 -10.07 -6.66 -8.29
C GLY A 79 -9.29 -5.39 -7.97
N CYS A 80 -8.94 -5.14 -6.70
CA CYS A 80 -8.06 -4.04 -6.32
C CYS A 80 -6.71 -4.11 -7.04
N LEU A 81 -6.04 -2.97 -7.13
CA LEU A 81 -4.72 -2.83 -7.75
C LEU A 81 -3.69 -2.40 -6.72
N LEU A 82 -2.45 -2.81 -6.92
CA LEU A 82 -1.29 -2.27 -6.22
C LEU A 82 -1.05 -0.84 -6.71
N SER A 83 -1.31 0.11 -5.82
CA SER A 83 -1.14 1.54 -6.06
C SER A 83 0.32 1.97 -5.89
N GLY A 84 1.07 1.36 -4.98
CA GLY A 84 2.47 1.68 -4.74
C GLY A 84 3.14 0.77 -3.71
N LEU A 85 4.47 0.66 -3.79
CA LEU A 85 5.28 -0.09 -2.82
C LEU A 85 6.55 0.72 -2.49
N THR A 86 6.62 1.24 -1.26
CA THR A 86 7.61 2.26 -0.88
C THR A 86 8.17 1.98 0.51
N ALA A 87 9.49 1.90 0.64
CA ALA A 87 10.14 1.97 1.95
C ALA A 87 10.26 3.42 2.41
N ILE A 88 9.95 3.64 3.68
CA ILE A 88 10.03 4.92 4.38
C ILE A 88 10.91 4.69 5.60
N ASP A 89 12.08 5.29 5.60
CA ASP A 89 13.05 5.18 6.68
C ASP A 89 13.21 6.54 7.36
N ILE A 90 12.59 6.69 8.53
CA ILE A 90 12.51 7.96 9.25
C ILE A 90 13.68 8.07 10.22
N GLY A 91 14.59 8.99 9.93
CA GLY A 91 15.77 9.22 10.76
C GLY A 91 15.54 10.13 11.96
N PRO A 92 16.55 10.23 12.86
CA PRO A 92 16.53 11.12 14.01
C PRO A 92 16.26 12.58 13.63
N GLY A 93 15.41 13.25 14.42
CA GLY A 93 15.08 14.66 14.24
C GLY A 93 14.05 14.95 13.13
N GLU A 94 13.47 13.93 12.50
CA GLU A 94 12.38 14.13 11.54
C GLU A 94 11.15 14.74 12.22
N ARG A 95 10.47 15.63 11.48
CA ARG A 95 9.24 16.30 11.91
C ARG A 95 8.01 15.43 11.63
N ALA A 96 6.96 15.62 12.40
CA ALA A 96 5.68 14.99 12.12
C ALA A 96 5.16 15.44 10.73
N GLN A 97 4.65 14.49 9.96
CA GLN A 97 4.00 14.82 8.69
C GLN A 97 2.70 15.60 8.92
N PRO A 98 2.31 16.48 7.99
CA PRO A 98 0.95 16.99 7.95
C PRO A 98 -0.04 15.83 7.92
N VAL A 99 -1.08 15.91 8.75
CA VAL A 99 -2.12 14.88 8.76
C VAL A 99 -2.86 14.87 7.42
N HIS A 100 -3.07 13.68 6.89
CA HIS A 100 -3.72 13.45 5.62
C HIS A 100 -4.41 12.08 5.59
N PRO A 101 -5.45 11.94 4.78
CA PRO A 101 -5.91 10.66 4.26
C PRO A 101 -5.14 10.30 2.97
N ASP A 102 -5.05 9.02 2.63
CA ASP A 102 -4.31 8.56 1.45
C ASP A 102 -5.02 8.90 0.13
N ASP A 103 -6.36 8.97 0.17
CA ASP A 103 -7.21 9.34 -0.97
C ASP A 103 -7.50 10.85 -1.05
N LEU A 104 -6.70 11.70 -0.37
CA LEU A 104 -6.88 13.16 -0.31
C LEU A 104 -7.07 13.82 -1.68
N VAL A 105 -6.39 13.31 -2.71
CA VAL A 105 -6.43 13.86 -4.07
C VAL A 105 -7.65 13.41 -4.88
N MET A 106 -8.44 12.47 -4.37
CA MET A 106 -9.67 12.01 -5.00
C MET A 106 -10.79 13.01 -4.71
N THR A 107 -11.52 13.42 -5.76
CA THR A 107 -12.59 14.43 -5.66
C THR A 107 -13.94 13.85 -5.21
N VAL A 108 -13.95 12.63 -4.64
CA VAL A 108 -15.15 11.96 -4.16
C VAL A 108 -15.53 12.54 -2.79
N PRO A 109 -16.76 13.08 -2.61
CA PRO A 109 -17.18 13.66 -1.33
C PRO A 109 -17.16 12.63 -0.21
N ARG A 110 -16.69 13.04 0.98
CA ARG A 110 -16.66 12.21 2.19
C ARG A 110 -17.94 12.35 3.03
N PRO A 111 -18.35 11.30 3.77
CA PRO A 111 -17.79 9.95 3.73
C PRO A 111 -18.16 9.23 2.44
N HIS A 112 -17.31 8.31 1.99
CA HIS A 112 -17.53 7.49 0.80
C HIS A 112 -17.07 6.06 1.07
N PRO A 113 -17.48 5.07 0.24
CA PRO A 113 -16.87 3.75 0.26
C PRO A 113 -15.34 3.82 0.11
N PRO A 114 -14.57 2.88 0.68
CA PRO A 114 -13.12 2.91 0.60
C PRO A 114 -12.62 2.88 -0.84
N LEU A 115 -11.71 3.79 -1.19
CA LEU A 115 -11.08 3.87 -2.51
C LEU A 115 -9.61 3.44 -2.47
N MET A 116 -9.00 3.49 -1.29
CA MET A 116 -7.64 3.06 -1.02
C MET A 116 -7.57 2.25 0.28
N CYS A 117 -6.54 1.42 0.39
CA CYS A 117 -6.20 0.71 1.61
C CYS A 117 -4.68 0.56 1.63
N THR A 118 -4.07 0.82 2.78
CA THR A 118 -2.61 0.76 2.95
C THR A 118 -2.29 -0.26 4.03
N SER A 119 -1.36 -1.16 3.74
CA SER A 119 -0.68 -1.94 4.78
C SER A 119 0.71 -1.38 4.99
N LEU A 120 0.98 -0.88 6.19
CA LEU A 120 2.27 -0.36 6.63
C LEU A 120 2.96 -1.40 7.51
N TRP A 121 4.07 -1.93 7.02
CA TRP A 121 4.82 -3.00 7.63
C TRP A 121 5.93 -2.40 8.49
N ALA A 122 5.96 -2.71 9.79
CA ALA A 122 7.03 -2.30 10.69
C ALA A 122 8.26 -3.21 10.49
N LEU A 123 9.38 -2.65 10.04
CA LEU A 123 10.66 -3.38 9.94
C LEU A 123 11.63 -3.03 11.08
N THR A 124 11.25 -2.06 11.91
CA THR A 124 11.80 -1.77 13.22
C THR A 124 10.63 -1.61 14.18
N ASP A 125 10.89 -1.54 15.49
CA ASP A 125 9.86 -1.16 16.44
C ASP A 125 9.34 0.25 16.12
N PHE A 126 8.03 0.41 16.14
CA PHE A 126 7.35 1.68 16.04
C PHE A 126 6.95 2.11 17.44
N THR A 127 7.50 3.22 17.90
CA THR A 127 7.19 3.82 19.20
C THR A 127 6.76 5.27 19.00
N ASP A 128 6.02 5.83 19.94
CA ASP A 128 5.66 7.25 19.89
C ASP A 128 6.91 8.16 19.84
N ALA A 129 8.01 7.72 20.46
CA ALA A 129 9.27 8.44 20.48
C ALA A 129 9.98 8.45 19.12
N ASN A 130 10.03 7.32 18.41
CA ASN A 130 10.67 7.23 17.09
C ASN A 130 9.72 7.52 15.91
N GLY A 131 8.51 8.01 16.23
CA GLY A 131 7.56 8.60 15.31
C GLY A 131 6.58 7.63 14.67
N ALA A 132 6.19 6.56 15.39
CA ALA A 132 5.07 5.70 15.00
C ALA A 132 3.92 6.48 14.36
N THR A 133 3.30 5.90 13.33
CA THR A 133 2.22 6.53 12.57
C THR A 133 1.12 7.00 13.52
N ARG A 134 0.77 8.28 13.40
CA ARG A 134 -0.31 8.91 14.15
C ARG A 134 -1.61 8.65 13.40
N ILE A 135 -2.59 8.05 14.05
CA ILE A 135 -3.90 7.73 13.45
C ILE A 135 -5.02 8.40 14.24
N PHE A 136 -6.12 8.70 13.56
CA PHE A 136 -7.32 9.33 14.13
C PHE A 136 -8.51 8.39 13.94
N PRO A 137 -8.76 7.47 14.88
CA PRO A 137 -9.75 6.42 14.69
C PRO A 137 -11.16 6.95 14.35
N GLY A 138 -11.83 6.25 13.43
CA GLY A 138 -13.20 6.55 13.00
C GLY A 138 -13.34 7.69 11.99
N THR A 139 -12.27 8.45 11.71
CA THR A 139 -12.35 9.63 10.82
C THR A 139 -12.62 9.29 9.35
N HIS A 140 -12.46 8.04 8.93
CA HIS A 140 -12.86 7.55 7.60
C HIS A 140 -14.39 7.58 7.38
N LEU A 141 -15.18 7.69 8.46
CA LEU A 141 -16.64 7.83 8.43
C LEU A 141 -17.10 9.30 8.47
N GLU A 142 -16.17 10.24 8.47
CA GLU A 142 -16.44 11.67 8.66
C GLU A 142 -16.02 12.48 7.41
N SER A 143 -16.65 13.64 7.24
CA SER A 143 -16.39 14.52 6.09
C SER A 143 -15.23 15.51 6.32
N GLY A 144 -14.92 15.81 7.58
CA GLY A 144 -13.99 16.86 7.98
C GLY A 144 -12.61 16.38 8.39
N ARG A 145 -11.69 17.35 8.51
CA ARG A 145 -10.37 17.16 9.10
C ARG A 145 -10.49 17.02 10.63
N PRO A 146 -9.66 16.19 11.30
CA PRO A 146 -9.78 15.93 12.73
C PRO A 146 -9.10 17.02 13.60
N ASP A 147 -9.38 18.30 13.36
CA ASP A 147 -8.62 19.42 13.94
C ASP A 147 -8.64 19.50 15.48
N ASN A 148 -9.65 18.91 16.13
CA ASN A 148 -9.78 18.90 17.60
C ASN A 148 -9.72 17.49 18.21
N ARG A 149 -9.23 16.49 17.46
CA ARG A 149 -9.16 15.10 17.94
C ARG A 149 -7.72 14.76 18.30
N ALA A 150 -7.53 14.11 19.45
CA ALA A 150 -6.22 13.54 19.77
C ALA A 150 -5.94 12.36 18.83
N SER A 151 -4.75 12.35 18.22
CA SER A 151 -4.25 11.15 17.55
C SER A 151 -3.75 10.14 18.57
N ILE A 152 -3.66 8.89 18.15
CA ILE A 152 -2.92 7.83 18.85
C ILE A 152 -1.70 7.44 18.03
N ALA A 153 -0.60 7.09 18.69
CA ALA A 153 0.53 6.43 18.03
C ALA A 153 0.17 4.96 17.80
N ALA A 154 0.31 4.48 16.56
CA ALA A 154 0.22 3.07 16.25
C ALA A 154 1.55 2.38 16.61
N GLU A 155 1.79 2.24 17.92
CA GLU A 155 2.97 1.53 18.42
C GLU A 155 2.83 0.03 18.15
N MET A 156 3.87 -0.57 17.59
CA MET A 156 3.88 -1.99 17.21
C MET A 156 5.31 -2.50 17.09
N LYS A 157 5.52 -3.80 17.31
CA LYS A 157 6.84 -4.43 17.18
C LYS A 157 7.24 -4.62 15.73
N ALA A 158 8.55 -4.66 15.47
CA ALA A 158 9.07 -5.10 14.19
C ALA A 158 8.44 -6.46 13.80
N GLY A 159 7.96 -6.57 12.56
CA GLY A 159 7.21 -7.72 12.06
C GLY A 159 5.68 -7.55 12.13
N SER A 160 5.19 -6.51 12.80
CA SER A 160 3.76 -6.18 12.81
C SER A 160 3.34 -5.37 11.59
N ILE A 161 2.07 -5.43 11.23
CA ILE A 161 1.51 -4.75 10.06
C ILE A 161 0.27 -3.96 10.45
N LEU A 162 0.32 -2.63 10.26
CA LEU A 162 -0.81 -1.74 10.39
C LEU A 162 -1.58 -1.67 9.06
N VAL A 163 -2.85 -2.06 9.04
CA VAL A 163 -3.73 -1.92 7.87
C VAL A 163 -4.67 -0.74 8.10
N ILE A 164 -4.72 0.20 7.15
CA ILE A 164 -5.44 1.48 7.23
C ILE A 164 -6.40 1.59 6.03
N ASP A 165 -7.60 2.08 6.31
CA ASP A 165 -8.55 2.57 5.32
C ASP A 165 -8.05 3.91 4.75
N GLY A 166 -8.01 4.07 3.44
CA GLY A 166 -7.45 5.25 2.80
C GLY A 166 -8.13 6.57 3.18
N GLY A 167 -9.39 6.52 3.63
CA GLY A 167 -10.12 7.68 4.12
C GLY A 167 -9.76 8.10 5.55
N LEU A 168 -9.06 7.23 6.31
CA LEU A 168 -8.66 7.50 7.69
C LEU A 168 -7.57 8.58 7.71
N TRP A 169 -7.81 9.64 8.47
CA TRP A 169 -6.78 10.65 8.71
C TRP A 169 -5.64 10.06 9.53
N HIS A 170 -4.42 10.27 9.07
CA HIS A 170 -3.20 9.81 9.71
C HIS A 170 -1.99 10.64 9.29
N GLY A 171 -0.80 10.31 9.79
CA GLY A 171 0.47 10.87 9.32
C GLY A 171 1.65 10.30 10.10
N GLY A 172 2.84 10.29 9.50
CA GLY A 172 4.07 9.90 10.21
C GLY A 172 4.30 10.78 11.44
N GLY A 173 4.60 10.16 12.59
CA GLY A 173 4.98 10.87 13.80
C GLY A 173 6.39 11.47 13.67
N ALA A 174 6.67 12.48 14.49
CA ALA A 174 8.01 13.04 14.62
C ALA A 174 8.94 12.01 15.26
N ASN A 175 10.14 11.84 14.71
CA ASN A 175 11.18 11.04 15.34
C ASN A 175 11.99 11.93 16.29
N ARG A 176 11.76 11.76 17.59
CA ARG A 176 12.35 12.55 18.68
C ARG A 176 13.55 11.85 19.33
N THR A 177 13.94 10.68 18.82
CA THR A 177 15.13 9.95 19.29
C THR A 177 16.40 10.60 18.76
N ALA A 178 17.54 10.30 19.38
CA ALA A 178 18.83 10.86 18.98
C ALA A 178 19.49 10.04 17.85
N ASP A 179 19.22 8.74 17.79
CA ASP A 179 20.00 7.78 17.00
C ASP A 179 19.18 6.64 16.38
N GLU A 180 17.85 6.59 16.58
CA GLU A 180 17.02 5.53 15.98
C GLU A 180 16.52 5.91 14.59
N TRP A 181 16.67 4.98 13.66
CA TRP A 181 16.00 5.00 12.36
C TRP A 181 14.79 4.07 12.39
N ARG A 182 13.63 4.58 11.99
CA ARG A 182 12.38 3.80 11.98
C ARG A 182 12.00 3.45 10.54
N ILE A 183 12.19 2.18 10.20
CA ILE A 183 11.97 1.66 8.84
C ILE A 183 10.58 1.02 8.77
N GLY A 184 9.78 1.48 7.81
CA GLY A 184 8.56 0.81 7.42
C GLY A 184 8.41 0.69 5.91
N VAL A 185 7.54 -0.21 5.47
CA VAL A 185 7.17 -0.34 4.05
C VAL A 185 5.67 -0.14 3.90
N ASN A 186 5.30 0.86 3.09
CA ASN A 186 3.93 1.07 2.65
C ASN A 186 3.67 0.20 1.42
N VAL A 187 2.76 -0.75 1.55
CA VAL A 187 2.11 -1.42 0.43
C VAL A 187 0.72 -0.79 0.28
N GLN A 188 0.53 0.00 -0.76
CA GLN A 188 -0.68 0.77 -1.00
C GLN A 188 -1.51 0.11 -2.08
N TYR A 189 -2.80 -0.03 -1.85
CA TYR A 189 -3.77 -0.58 -2.80
C TYR A 189 -4.83 0.47 -3.11
N CYS A 190 -5.43 0.39 -4.30
CA CYS A 190 -6.58 1.19 -4.67
C CYS A 190 -7.67 0.32 -5.32
N ALA A 191 -8.90 0.81 -5.35
CA ALA A 191 -9.98 0.15 -6.07
C ALA A 191 -9.60 -0.03 -7.56
N GLY A 192 -10.07 -1.11 -8.19
CA GLY A 192 -9.62 -1.48 -9.55
C GLY A 192 -10.03 -0.51 -10.66
N PHE A 193 -10.91 0.44 -10.38
CA PHE A 193 -11.28 1.54 -11.28
C PHE A 193 -10.50 2.83 -11.02
N CYS A 194 -9.63 2.87 -9.99
CA CYS A 194 -8.79 4.02 -9.68
C CYS A 194 -7.44 3.94 -10.40
N ARG A 195 -6.84 5.11 -10.66
CA ARG A 195 -5.46 5.20 -11.14
C ARG A 195 -4.47 4.92 -9.98
N PRO A 196 -3.53 3.96 -10.12
CA PRO A 196 -2.43 3.77 -9.18
C PRO A 196 -1.56 5.02 -8.97
N GLN A 197 -1.04 5.23 -7.76
CA GLN A 197 -0.10 6.33 -7.47
C GLN A 197 1.24 6.14 -8.20
N GLN A 198 1.72 4.89 -8.30
CA GLN A 198 2.91 4.51 -9.06
C GLN A 198 2.49 3.73 -10.29
N ASN A 199 3.06 4.08 -11.45
CA ASN A 199 2.75 3.40 -12.70
C ASN A 199 3.53 2.08 -12.79
N GLN A 200 2.91 0.97 -12.38
CA GLN A 200 3.55 -0.35 -12.38
C GLN A 200 3.83 -0.88 -13.80
N TYR A 201 3.01 -0.52 -14.79
CA TYR A 201 3.17 -0.95 -16.18
C TYR A 201 4.47 -0.48 -16.84
N LEU A 202 4.90 0.75 -16.51
CA LEU A 202 6.10 1.37 -17.06
C LEU A 202 7.25 1.41 -16.06
N GLY A 203 6.94 1.39 -14.76
CA GLY A 203 7.92 1.49 -13.69
C GLY A 203 8.68 0.21 -13.44
N ILE A 204 8.13 -0.96 -13.80
CA ILE A 204 8.77 -2.25 -13.58
C ILE A 204 9.22 -2.83 -14.93
N PRO A 205 10.53 -3.14 -15.10
CA PRO A 205 11.02 -3.80 -16.30
C PRO A 205 10.31 -5.13 -16.57
N ARG A 206 10.07 -5.46 -17.86
CA ARG A 206 9.29 -6.63 -18.26
C ARG A 206 9.93 -7.95 -17.86
N GLU A 207 11.26 -7.98 -17.84
CA GLU A 207 12.04 -9.12 -17.36
C GLU A 207 11.78 -9.40 -15.87
N ILE A 208 11.52 -8.36 -15.07
CA ILE A 208 11.16 -8.51 -13.66
C ILE A 208 9.68 -8.90 -13.55
N THR A 209 8.77 -8.24 -14.26
CA THR A 209 7.34 -8.58 -14.17
C THR A 209 7.04 -10.02 -14.59
N ARG A 210 7.81 -10.61 -15.51
CA ARG A 210 7.69 -12.03 -15.86
C ARG A 210 7.94 -12.98 -14.68
N THR A 211 8.70 -12.55 -13.66
CA THR A 211 8.96 -13.36 -12.45
C THR A 211 7.80 -13.35 -11.47
N PHE A 212 6.83 -12.45 -11.63
CA PHE A 212 5.73 -12.30 -10.69
C PHE A 212 4.79 -13.50 -10.75
N SER A 213 4.23 -13.84 -9.58
CA SER A 213 3.07 -14.72 -9.50
C SER A 213 1.88 -14.11 -10.24
N ASP A 214 0.95 -14.95 -10.67
CA ASP A 214 -0.26 -14.49 -11.37
C ASP A 214 -1.05 -13.49 -10.51
N ARG A 215 -1.11 -13.71 -9.19
CA ARG A 215 -1.80 -12.79 -8.29
C ARG A 215 -1.11 -11.42 -8.20
N LEU A 216 0.22 -11.39 -8.20
CA LEU A 216 0.96 -10.13 -8.22
C LEU A 216 0.82 -9.42 -9.57
N LEU A 217 0.77 -10.16 -10.68
CA LEU A 217 0.47 -9.61 -12.00
C LEU A 217 -0.92 -8.96 -12.05
N GLU A 218 -1.94 -9.65 -11.53
CA GLU A 218 -3.30 -9.10 -11.40
C GLU A 218 -3.30 -7.78 -10.62
N LEU A 219 -2.65 -7.74 -9.45
CA LEU A 219 -2.52 -6.53 -8.64
C LEU A 219 -1.76 -5.40 -9.38
N CYS A 220 -0.75 -5.75 -10.18
CA CYS A 220 -0.03 -4.79 -11.03
C CYS A 220 -0.82 -4.36 -12.27
N GLY A 221 -2.06 -4.82 -12.43
CA GLY A 221 -2.96 -4.42 -13.51
C GLY A 221 -2.83 -5.22 -14.81
N TYR A 222 -2.14 -6.36 -14.77
CA TYR A 222 -2.01 -7.23 -15.94
C TYR A 222 -3.24 -8.11 -16.20
N ALA A 223 -4.33 -7.93 -15.45
CA ALA A 223 -5.63 -8.58 -15.68
C ALA A 223 -6.74 -7.54 -15.85
N LEU A 224 -7.91 -7.96 -16.36
CA LEU A 224 -9.02 -7.05 -16.59
C LEU A 224 -9.84 -6.81 -15.30
N TYR A 225 -10.04 -5.55 -14.93
CA TYR A 225 -10.97 -5.24 -13.85
C TYR A 225 -12.42 -5.43 -14.30
N LYS A 226 -13.12 -6.34 -13.61
CA LYS A 226 -14.49 -6.81 -13.93
C LYS A 226 -14.67 -7.24 -15.39
N GLY A 227 -13.61 -7.80 -16.00
CA GLY A 227 -13.63 -8.31 -17.38
C GLY A 227 -13.76 -7.23 -18.46
N ILE A 228 -13.54 -5.96 -18.12
CA ILE A 228 -13.73 -4.83 -19.05
C ILE A 228 -12.58 -3.82 -18.94
N MET A 229 -12.32 -3.27 -17.75
CA MET A 229 -11.44 -2.12 -17.62
C MET A 229 -9.96 -2.53 -17.65
N GLY A 230 -9.11 -1.65 -18.18
CA GLY A 230 -7.65 -1.83 -18.21
C GLY A 230 -7.11 -2.58 -19.44
N HIS A 231 -7.94 -2.89 -20.44
CA HIS A 231 -7.51 -3.64 -21.62
C HIS A 231 -6.58 -2.87 -22.56
N ILE A 232 -5.76 -3.60 -23.32
CA ILE A 232 -5.03 -3.13 -24.52
C ILE A 232 -5.76 -3.72 -25.73
N ASP A 233 -6.39 -2.87 -26.53
CA ASP A 233 -7.12 -3.28 -27.75
C ASP A 233 -8.09 -4.47 -27.53
N GLY A 234 -8.81 -4.46 -26.41
CA GLY A 234 -9.78 -5.49 -26.02
C GLY A 234 -9.17 -6.74 -25.39
N GLN A 235 -7.86 -6.78 -25.14
CA GLN A 235 -7.15 -7.89 -24.50
C GLN A 235 -6.57 -7.48 -23.13
N SER A 236 -6.43 -8.45 -22.24
CA SER A 236 -5.67 -8.29 -21.00
C SER A 236 -4.26 -7.75 -21.27
N PRO A 237 -3.70 -6.81 -20.47
CA PRO A 237 -2.33 -6.33 -20.66
C PRO A 237 -1.27 -7.44 -20.57
N ALA A 238 -1.55 -8.59 -19.96
CA ALA A 238 -0.64 -9.74 -19.89
C ALA A 238 -0.15 -10.24 -21.26
N ILE A 239 -0.85 -9.93 -22.37
CA ILE A 239 -0.40 -10.28 -23.73
C ILE A 239 1.01 -9.77 -24.04
N VAL A 240 1.44 -8.67 -23.42
CA VAL A 240 2.77 -8.08 -23.67
C VAL A 240 3.91 -8.88 -23.04
N LEU A 241 3.60 -9.82 -22.14
CA LEU A 241 4.57 -10.72 -21.51
C LEU A 241 4.94 -11.87 -22.44
N GLY A 242 4.00 -12.32 -23.28
CA GLY A 242 4.20 -13.33 -24.32
C GLY A 242 4.27 -14.78 -23.81
N ASP A 243 3.78 -15.05 -22.61
CA ASP A 243 3.86 -16.36 -21.94
C ASP A 243 2.49 -17.05 -21.75
N GLY A 244 1.41 -16.46 -22.26
CA GLY A 244 0.05 -17.02 -22.24
C GLY A 244 -0.68 -16.92 -20.90
N ARG A 245 -0.09 -16.27 -19.89
CA ARG A 245 -0.73 -16.07 -18.59
C ARG A 245 -1.79 -14.96 -18.65
N LEU A 246 -2.84 -15.09 -17.83
CA LEU A 246 -3.89 -14.07 -17.66
C LEU A 246 -4.50 -13.58 -18.99
N GLU A 247 -4.62 -14.47 -19.98
CA GLU A 247 -5.27 -14.16 -21.25
C GLU A 247 -6.78 -13.98 -21.06
N GLU A 248 -7.24 -12.74 -21.18
CA GLU A 248 -8.65 -12.39 -21.11
C GLU A 248 -9.02 -11.45 -22.27
N ARG A 249 -10.29 -11.49 -22.67
CA ARG A 249 -10.86 -10.55 -23.64
C ARG A 249 -11.93 -9.70 -22.99
N ALA A 250 -11.83 -8.39 -23.17
CA ALA A 250 -12.81 -7.45 -22.67
C ALA A 250 -14.20 -7.77 -23.22
N TYR A 251 -15.22 -7.64 -22.39
CA TYR A 251 -16.63 -7.91 -22.70
C TYR A 251 -16.99 -9.38 -23.00
N ALA A 252 -16.03 -10.30 -23.06
CA ALA A 252 -16.30 -11.73 -23.31
C ALA A 252 -17.08 -12.41 -22.18
N SER A 253 -16.99 -11.89 -20.95
CA SER A 253 -17.57 -12.47 -19.73
C SER A 253 -18.90 -11.85 -19.30
N THR A 254 -19.56 -11.05 -20.14
CA THR A 254 -20.85 -10.37 -19.83
C THR A 254 -21.99 -11.31 -19.38
N LYS A 255 -21.83 -12.64 -19.46
CA LYS A 255 -22.73 -13.62 -18.82
C LYS A 255 -22.64 -13.70 -17.27
N GLN A 256 -21.63 -13.13 -16.60
CA GLN A 256 -21.48 -13.26 -15.14
C GLN A 256 -21.84 -12.02 -14.30
N LEU A 257 -21.99 -10.84 -14.91
CA LEU A 257 -22.37 -9.61 -14.19
C LEU A 257 -23.80 -9.64 -13.62
N GLY A 258 -24.66 -10.53 -14.11
CA GLY A 258 -26.04 -10.73 -13.61
C GLY A 258 -26.21 -11.79 -12.51
N ALA A 259 -25.25 -12.69 -12.30
CA ALA A 259 -25.47 -13.91 -11.50
C ALA A 259 -24.97 -13.84 -10.05
N ARG A 260 -24.21 -12.80 -9.66
CA ARG A 260 -23.68 -12.65 -8.28
C ARG A 260 -24.49 -11.68 -7.39
N ARG A 261 -25.59 -11.10 -7.89
CA ARG A 261 -26.45 -10.17 -7.12
C ARG A 261 -27.51 -10.86 -6.25
N THR A 262 -27.60 -12.18 -6.24
CA THR A 262 -28.58 -12.93 -5.44
C THR A 262 -27.90 -13.87 -4.45
N ARG A 263 -27.21 -13.32 -3.43
CA ARG A 263 -27.01 -13.91 -2.08
C ARG A 263 -26.03 -13.06 -1.27
N ALA A 264 -26.56 -11.98 -0.69
CA ALA A 264 -26.07 -11.39 0.55
C ALA A 264 -27.15 -10.42 1.05
N GLU A 265 -28.19 -10.98 1.67
CA GLU A 265 -29.03 -10.24 2.61
C GLU A 265 -28.31 -10.26 3.97
N TYR A 266 -28.28 -9.08 4.61
CA TYR A 266 -27.76 -8.72 5.96
C TYR A 266 -26.24 -8.61 6.15
#